data_AF-A0A932IAN8-F1
#
_entry.id   AF-A0A932IAN8-F1
#
_cell.length_a   1.000
_cell.length_b   1.000
_cell.length_c   1.000
_cell.angle_alpha   90.00
_cell.angle_beta   90.00
_cell.angle_gamma   90.00
#
_symmetry.space_group_name_H-M   'P 1'
#
loop_
_entity.id
_entity.type
_entity.pdbx_description
1 polymer ?
#
loop_
_entity_poly.entity_id
_entity_poly.type
_entity_poly.pdbx_seq_one_letter_code
_entity_poly.pdbx_strand_id
1 'polypeptide(L)'
;MTSASIIHFIGFVTRLDSEKFIPAWEQYAKKEMFRKKAPLLLHQENGSRNKFSFISQHSWPESETHFSFTKSDKAGYFHDMPVQVVHIGGYQSIGQINTHLHKDVDCRLLVMAGHHENDPAFFQSIPGSFRLNSYQAYYESCTHGYLFEYFADEQGMEEIINTLKQRTGTEHIIYKDCLAPHI
;
A
#
# COMPACT_ATOMS: atom_id res chain seq x y z
N MET A 1 23.72 9.75 -2.72
CA MET A 1 22.97 9.73 -1.45
C MET A 1 21.50 9.71 -1.79
N THR A 2 20.85 8.55 -1.66
CA THR A 2 19.40 8.43 -1.88
C THR A 2 18.70 9.13 -0.72
N SER A 3 18.01 10.23 -0.98
CA SER A 3 17.16 10.89 0.00
C SER A 3 16.17 9.86 0.55
N ALA A 4 16.15 9.67 1.87
CA ALA A 4 15.16 8.81 2.49
C ALA A 4 13.75 9.33 2.14
N SER A 5 12.89 8.41 1.71
CA SER A 5 11.51 8.72 1.32
C SER A 5 10.55 8.03 2.26
N ILE A 6 9.55 8.75 2.73
CA ILE A 6 8.42 8.18 3.47
C ILE A 6 7.34 7.78 2.47
N ILE A 7 6.92 6.53 2.53
CA ILE A 7 5.85 5.98 1.72
C ILE A 7 4.56 6.05 2.52
N HIS A 8 3.60 6.83 2.05
CA HIS A 8 2.29 6.93 2.64
C HIS A 8 1.30 6.03 1.88
N PHE A 9 0.55 5.25 2.64
CA PHE A 9 -0.49 4.35 2.13
C PHE A 9 -1.87 4.90 2.49
N ILE A 10 -2.74 5.00 1.49
CA ILE A 10 -4.15 5.40 1.65
C ILE A 10 -5.03 4.29 1.12
N GLY A 11 -5.91 3.75 1.96
CA GLY A 11 -6.93 2.80 1.56
C GLY A 11 -8.24 3.49 1.22
N PHE A 12 -8.97 2.96 0.24
CA PHE A 12 -10.28 3.46 -0.17
C PHE A 12 -11.32 2.36 0.00
N VAL A 13 -12.35 2.64 0.80
CA VAL A 13 -13.51 1.77 0.97
C VAL A 13 -14.63 2.34 0.11
N THR A 14 -15.05 1.59 -0.92
CA THR A 14 -16.09 2.04 -1.84
C THR A 14 -16.86 0.88 -2.45
N ARG A 15 -18.04 1.18 -2.99
CA ARG A 15 -18.83 0.27 -3.85
C ARG A 15 -18.77 0.67 -5.32
N LEU A 16 -18.01 1.73 -5.65
CA LEU A 16 -17.82 2.15 -7.03
C LEU A 16 -16.92 1.15 -7.77
N ASP A 17 -17.27 0.91 -9.03
CA ASP A 17 -16.40 0.24 -9.99
C ASP A 17 -15.18 1.13 -10.34
N SER A 18 -14.17 0.51 -10.96
CA SER A 18 -12.94 1.21 -11.37
C SER A 18 -13.21 2.36 -12.35
N GLU A 19 -14.21 2.25 -13.22
CA GLU A 19 -14.55 3.27 -14.22
C GLU A 19 -14.99 4.58 -13.57
N LYS A 20 -15.72 4.51 -12.46
CA LYS A 20 -16.15 5.69 -11.70
C LYS A 20 -15.14 6.12 -10.64
N PHE A 21 -14.47 5.16 -10.02
CA PHE A 21 -13.53 5.44 -8.94
C PHE A 21 -12.25 6.12 -9.43
N ILE A 22 -11.64 5.63 -10.51
CA ILE A 22 -10.32 6.10 -10.98
C ILE A 22 -10.37 7.61 -11.32
N PRO A 23 -11.33 8.13 -12.10
CA PRO A 23 -11.38 9.57 -12.40
C PRO A 23 -11.55 10.44 -11.15
N ALA A 24 -12.37 9.99 -10.19
CA ALA A 24 -12.56 10.68 -8.93
C ALA A 24 -11.28 10.70 -8.09
N TRP A 25 -10.57 9.57 -8.05
CA TRP A 25 -9.29 9.44 -7.38
C TRP A 25 -8.22 10.32 -8.03
N GLU A 26 -8.17 10.42 -9.37
CA GLU A 26 -7.23 11.31 -10.06
C GLU A 26 -7.46 12.78 -9.68
N GLN A 27 -8.72 13.22 -9.58
CA GLN A 27 -9.04 14.57 -9.11
C GLN A 27 -8.61 14.81 -7.66
N TYR A 28 -8.91 13.85 -6.79
CA TYR A 28 -8.45 13.87 -5.40
C TYR A 28 -6.93 13.93 -5.30
N ALA A 29 -6.22 13.09 -6.05
CA ALA A 29 -4.76 13.06 -6.10
C ALA A 29 -4.18 14.39 -6.62
N LYS A 30 -4.75 14.98 -7.67
CA LYS A 30 -4.30 16.28 -8.19
C LYS A 30 -4.48 17.41 -7.18
N LYS A 31 -5.61 17.44 -6.46
CA LYS A 31 -5.96 18.52 -5.53
C LYS A 31 -5.20 18.42 -4.21
N GLU A 32 -5.26 17.25 -3.56
CA GLU A 32 -4.75 17.07 -2.20
C GLU A 32 -3.26 16.73 -2.19
N MET A 33 -2.66 16.51 -3.36
CA MET A 33 -1.32 15.92 -3.45
C MET A 33 -0.42 16.60 -4.48
N PHE A 34 -0.33 17.94 -4.45
CA PHE A 34 0.66 18.75 -5.19
C PHE A 34 2.03 18.04 -5.26
N ARG A 35 2.42 17.47 -6.43
CA ARG A 35 3.55 16.53 -6.49
C ARG A 35 4.41 16.60 -7.74
N LYS A 36 5.68 16.21 -7.55
CA LYS A 36 6.67 15.92 -8.60
C LYS A 36 6.62 14.47 -9.11
N LYS A 37 6.03 13.53 -8.35
CA LYS A 37 5.89 12.12 -8.72
C LYS A 37 4.44 11.66 -8.56
N ALA A 38 3.89 11.08 -9.61
CA ALA A 38 2.55 10.50 -9.64
C ALA A 38 2.41 9.41 -8.55
N PRO A 39 1.32 9.41 -7.76
CA PRO A 39 1.00 8.28 -6.90
C PRO A 39 0.70 7.01 -7.69
N LEU A 40 1.01 5.86 -7.10
CA LEU A 40 0.61 4.57 -7.63
C LEU A 40 -0.77 4.21 -7.09
N LEU A 41 -1.65 3.67 -7.93
CA LEU A 41 -2.94 3.13 -7.53
C LEU A 41 -2.96 1.62 -7.74
N LEU A 42 -3.43 0.91 -6.71
CA LEU A 42 -3.57 -0.53 -6.67
C LEU A 42 -5.05 -0.88 -6.50
N HIS A 43 -5.52 -1.86 -7.27
CA HIS A 43 -6.89 -2.37 -7.17
C HIS A 43 -6.89 -3.79 -6.65
N GLN A 44 -7.71 -4.03 -5.64
CA GLN A 44 -7.86 -5.32 -5.00
C GLN A 44 -8.40 -6.33 -6.02
N GLU A 45 -7.82 -7.51 -6.07
CA GLU A 45 -8.35 -8.58 -6.90
C GLU A 45 -9.66 -9.14 -6.31
N ASN A 46 -10.60 -9.51 -7.19
CA ASN A 46 -11.90 -10.04 -6.80
C ASN A 46 -11.76 -11.25 -5.86
N GLY A 47 -12.54 -11.28 -4.77
CA GLY A 47 -12.58 -12.41 -3.83
C GLY A 47 -11.73 -12.24 -2.56
N SER A 48 -10.91 -11.18 -2.46
CA SER A 48 -10.27 -10.84 -1.18
C SER A 48 -11.29 -10.30 -0.17
N ARG A 49 -11.13 -10.65 1.12
CA ARG A 49 -12.00 -10.22 2.23
C ARG A 49 -11.61 -8.88 2.83
N ASN A 50 -10.62 -8.19 2.27
CA ASN A 50 -10.21 -6.89 2.80
C ASN A 50 -11.26 -5.81 2.47
N LYS A 51 -11.35 -4.80 3.35
CA LYS A 51 -12.27 -3.66 3.22
C LYS A 51 -11.83 -2.65 2.14
N PHE A 52 -10.56 -2.63 1.76
CA PHE A 52 -9.99 -1.64 0.84
C PHE A 52 -10.02 -2.09 -0.61
N SER A 53 -11.06 -1.70 -1.35
CA SER A 53 -11.17 -1.94 -2.79
C SER A 53 -9.97 -1.38 -3.56
N PHE A 54 -9.43 -0.24 -3.13
CA PHE A 54 -8.24 0.36 -3.73
C PHE A 54 -7.25 0.82 -2.65
N ILE A 55 -5.96 0.80 -2.99
CA ILE A 55 -4.90 1.43 -2.19
C ILE A 55 -4.07 2.34 -3.08
N SER A 56 -3.78 3.54 -2.59
CA SER A 56 -2.81 4.42 -3.23
C SER A 56 -1.53 4.55 -2.41
N GLN A 57 -0.40 4.49 -3.12
CA GLN A 57 0.93 4.62 -2.56
C GLN A 57 1.56 5.94 -2.98
N HIS A 58 2.16 6.61 -2.00
CA HIS A 58 2.62 7.98 -2.14
C HIS A 58 4.03 8.12 -1.57
N SER A 59 5.01 8.41 -2.43
CA SER A 59 6.38 8.68 -1.98
C SER A 59 6.55 10.17 -1.67
N TRP A 60 7.05 10.47 -0.48
CA TRP A 60 7.37 11.82 -0.02
C TRP A 60 8.85 11.91 0.35
N PRO A 61 9.55 12.99 -0.03
CA PRO A 61 10.88 13.28 0.53
C PRO A 61 10.75 13.47 2.05
N GLU A 62 11.66 12.89 2.84
CA GLU A 62 11.63 13.05 4.30
C GLU A 62 11.63 14.53 4.76
N SER A 63 12.26 15.43 3.99
CA SER A 63 12.26 16.86 4.27
C SER A 63 10.87 17.53 4.19
N GLU A 64 9.90 16.89 3.54
CA GLU A 64 8.55 17.42 3.29
C GLU A 64 7.47 16.70 4.13
N THR A 65 7.83 15.68 4.93
CA THR A 65 6.86 14.75 5.54
C THR A 65 6.35 15.18 6.92
N HIS A 66 7.11 15.99 7.67
CA HIS A 66 6.81 16.28 9.08
C HIS A 66 5.46 16.98 9.32
N PHE A 67 4.93 17.72 8.33
CA PHE A 67 3.72 18.53 8.51
C PHE A 67 2.42 17.84 8.08
N SER A 68 2.47 16.90 7.13
CA SER A 68 1.25 16.36 6.51
C SER A 68 0.62 15.19 7.29
N PHE A 69 1.40 14.40 8.02
CA PHE A 69 0.92 13.18 8.70
C PHE A 69 0.58 13.36 10.18
N THR A 70 0.98 14.49 10.78
CA THR A 70 0.69 14.83 12.18
C THR A 70 -0.72 15.41 12.39
N LYS A 71 -1.45 15.72 11.30
CA LYS A 71 -2.76 16.39 11.32
C LYS A 71 -3.93 15.64 10.67
N SER A 72 -3.77 14.38 10.27
CA SER A 72 -4.82 13.73 9.48
C SER A 72 -6.05 13.38 10.34
N ASP A 73 -7.18 14.02 10.03
CA ASP A 73 -8.51 13.46 10.27
C ASP A 73 -8.53 12.03 9.71
N LYS A 74 -8.74 11.06 10.60
CA LYS A 74 -8.46 9.63 10.34
C LYS A 74 -9.29 9.03 9.19
N ALA A 75 -10.35 9.71 8.75
CA ALA A 75 -11.10 9.36 7.57
C ALA A 75 -11.67 10.60 6.89
N GLY A 76 -11.55 10.66 5.57
CA GLY A 76 -12.20 11.65 4.71
C GLY A 76 -13.22 10.98 3.80
N TYR A 77 -14.02 11.79 3.11
CA TYR A 77 -14.90 11.32 2.03
C TYR A 77 -14.61 12.12 0.77
N PHE A 78 -14.75 11.47 -0.40
CA PHE A 78 -14.89 12.25 -1.62
C PHE A 78 -16.22 13.00 -1.56
N HIS A 79 -16.21 14.28 -1.94
CA HIS A 79 -17.43 15.10 -1.95
C HIS A 79 -18.48 14.41 -2.83
N ASP A 80 -19.68 14.18 -2.29
CA ASP A 80 -20.83 13.56 -2.97
C ASP A 80 -20.63 12.14 -3.54
N MET A 81 -19.58 11.42 -3.13
CA MET A 81 -19.33 10.04 -3.58
C MET A 81 -19.22 9.06 -2.41
N PRO A 82 -19.70 7.81 -2.57
CA PRO A 82 -19.60 6.77 -1.55
C PRO A 82 -18.16 6.18 -1.52
N VAL A 83 -17.18 7.04 -1.26
CA VAL A 83 -15.77 6.71 -1.16
C VAL A 83 -15.27 7.21 0.18
N GLN A 84 -14.96 6.28 1.08
CA GLN A 84 -14.28 6.59 2.33
C GLN A 84 -12.77 6.48 2.11
N VAL A 85 -12.06 7.53 2.50
CA VAL A 85 -10.60 7.65 2.47
C VAL A 85 -10.07 7.26 3.85
N VAL A 86 -9.14 6.32 3.92
CA VAL A 86 -8.52 5.85 5.17
C VAL A 86 -7.01 6.00 5.07
N HIS A 87 -6.43 6.84 5.93
CA HIS A 87 -4.99 6.99 6.04
C HIS A 87 -4.41 5.79 6.81
N ILE A 88 -3.68 4.91 6.12
CA ILE A 88 -3.08 3.72 6.75
C ILE A 88 -1.85 4.14 7.56
N GLY A 89 -1.06 5.07 7.04
CA GLY A 89 0.10 5.66 7.74
C GLY A 89 1.26 6.00 6.81
N GLY A 90 2.25 6.70 7.38
CA GLY A 90 3.53 6.99 6.74
C GLY A 90 4.60 6.00 7.19
N TYR A 91 5.25 5.35 6.23
CA TYR A 91 6.18 4.27 6.49
C TYR A 91 7.54 4.54 5.85
N GLN A 92 8.61 4.21 6.58
CA GLN A 92 9.96 4.27 6.07
C GLN A 92 10.34 2.91 5.49
N SER A 93 11.00 2.89 4.34
CA SER A 93 11.51 1.63 3.80
C SER A 93 12.69 1.11 4.61
N ILE A 94 12.65 -0.18 4.95
CA ILE A 94 13.69 -0.90 5.67
C ILE A 94 14.34 -1.93 4.74
N GLY A 95 15.00 -1.44 3.69
CA GLY A 95 15.68 -2.29 2.70
C GLY A 95 15.84 -1.60 1.35
N GLN A 96 16.35 -2.35 0.37
CA GLN A 96 16.32 -1.89 -1.02
C GLN A 96 14.89 -2.04 -1.56
N ILE A 97 14.29 -0.93 -2.01
CA ILE A 97 13.00 -0.97 -2.69
C ILE A 97 13.21 -1.49 -4.12
N ASN A 98 12.49 -2.56 -4.45
CA ASN A 98 12.35 -3.03 -5.82
C ASN A 98 11.41 -2.08 -6.56
N THR A 99 11.98 -1.18 -7.37
CA THR A 99 11.21 -0.20 -8.17
C THR A 99 10.94 -0.66 -9.60
N HIS A 100 11.62 -1.71 -10.06
CA HIS A 100 11.48 -2.25 -11.41
C HIS A 100 10.59 -3.50 -11.37
N LEU A 101 9.28 -3.30 -11.42
CA LEU A 101 8.35 -4.38 -11.72
C LEU A 101 8.59 -4.80 -13.17
N HIS A 102 9.09 -6.02 -13.37
CA HIS A 102 9.17 -6.60 -14.70
C HIS A 102 7.75 -6.91 -15.18
N LYS A 103 7.54 -6.87 -16.50
CA LYS A 103 6.25 -7.20 -17.14
C LYS A 103 5.74 -8.61 -16.81
N ASP A 104 6.58 -9.48 -16.24
CA ASP A 104 6.30 -10.89 -15.98
C ASP A 104 5.88 -11.17 -14.52
N VAL A 105 5.60 -10.14 -13.71
CA VAL A 105 5.10 -10.31 -12.33
C VAL A 105 3.60 -10.04 -12.32
N ASP A 106 2.81 -11.11 -12.21
CA ASP A 106 1.34 -11.04 -12.33
C ASP A 106 0.62 -10.70 -11.02
N CYS A 107 1.29 -10.87 -9.87
CA CYS A 107 0.64 -10.72 -8.56
C CYS A 107 1.48 -9.93 -7.56
N ARG A 108 0.82 -8.97 -6.88
CA ARG A 108 1.36 -8.21 -5.75
C ARG A 108 0.54 -8.51 -4.51
N LEU A 109 1.20 -8.79 -3.39
CA LEU A 109 0.54 -8.99 -2.10
C LEU A 109 1.05 -7.97 -1.10
N LEU A 110 0.14 -7.18 -0.56
CA LEU A 110 0.40 -6.31 0.59
C LEU A 110 -0.02 -7.04 1.88
N VAL A 111 0.94 -7.18 2.78
CA VAL A 111 0.76 -7.73 4.13
C VAL A 111 0.92 -6.58 5.11
N MET A 112 -0.09 -6.36 5.94
CA MET A 112 -0.11 -5.33 6.98
C MET A 112 -0.04 -6.01 8.34
N ALA A 113 1.09 -5.89 9.02
CA ALA A 113 1.36 -6.53 10.30
C ALA A 113 1.06 -5.55 11.44
N GLY A 114 0.21 -5.97 12.39
CA GLY A 114 -0.13 -5.15 13.55
C GLY A 114 1.08 -4.78 14.40
N HIS A 115 0.96 -3.78 15.28
CA HIS A 115 2.06 -3.33 16.15
C HIS A 115 2.62 -4.42 17.08
N HIS A 116 1.86 -5.48 17.33
CA HIS A 116 2.31 -6.63 18.14
C HIS A 116 3.07 -7.69 17.32
N GLU A 117 3.01 -7.65 15.99
CA GLU A 117 3.79 -8.52 15.10
C GLU A 117 5.15 -7.88 14.81
N ASN A 118 6.13 -8.20 15.67
CA ASN A 118 7.44 -7.55 15.73
C ASN A 118 8.59 -8.42 15.20
N ASP A 119 8.29 -9.39 14.33
CA ASP A 119 9.25 -10.32 13.75
C ASP A 119 9.40 -10.09 12.24
N PRO A 120 10.08 -9.01 11.82
CA PRO A 120 10.32 -8.73 10.42
C PRO A 120 11.17 -9.82 9.73
N ALA A 121 11.98 -10.56 10.50
CA ALA A 121 12.83 -11.62 9.98
C ALA A 121 11.99 -12.79 9.43
N PHE A 122 10.90 -13.15 10.11
CA PHE A 122 9.96 -14.15 9.58
C PHE A 122 9.47 -13.77 8.18
N PHE A 123 8.96 -12.56 8.00
CA PHE A 123 8.41 -12.09 6.72
C PHE A 123 9.48 -12.07 5.62
N GLN A 124 10.71 -11.70 5.96
CA GLN A 124 11.84 -11.71 5.04
C GLN A 124 12.33 -13.13 4.68
N SER A 125 12.00 -14.13 5.50
CA SER A 125 12.42 -15.52 5.29
C SER A 125 11.43 -16.37 4.49
N ILE A 126 10.25 -15.84 4.13
CA ILE A 126 9.21 -16.61 3.43
C ILE A 126 9.74 -17.03 2.04
N PRO A 127 9.76 -18.34 1.73
CA PRO A 127 10.18 -18.85 0.43
C PRO A 127 9.32 -18.30 -0.72
N GLY A 128 9.89 -18.22 -1.92
CA GLY A 128 9.19 -17.68 -3.09
C GLY A 128 9.11 -16.14 -3.14
N SER A 129 9.59 -15.44 -2.10
CA SER A 129 9.73 -13.99 -2.10
C SER A 129 10.95 -13.53 -2.91
N PHE A 130 10.89 -13.66 -4.23
CA PHE A 130 11.99 -13.20 -5.10
C PHE A 130 12.24 -11.69 -4.98
N ARG A 131 11.19 -10.93 -4.63
CA ARG A 131 11.25 -9.49 -4.41
C ARG A 131 10.29 -9.10 -3.30
N LEU A 132 10.83 -8.39 -2.31
CA LEU A 132 10.10 -7.94 -1.13
C LEU A 132 10.43 -6.46 -0.91
N ASN A 133 9.41 -5.62 -0.80
CA ASN A 133 9.56 -4.29 -0.24
C ASN A 133 9.07 -4.34 1.21
N SER A 134 9.93 -3.90 2.14
CA SER A 134 9.61 -3.86 3.56
C SER A 134 9.53 -2.41 4.03
N TYR A 135 8.52 -2.10 4.83
CA TYR A 135 8.29 -0.79 5.37
C TYR A 135 7.97 -0.86 6.86
N GLN A 136 8.53 0.07 7.64
CA GLN A 136 8.31 0.20 9.08
C GLN A 136 7.54 1.50 9.35
N ALA A 137 6.63 1.47 10.33
CA ALA A 137 5.92 2.65 10.77
C ALA A 137 6.90 3.77 11.15
N TYR A 138 6.75 4.93 10.52
CA TYR A 138 7.58 6.11 10.83
C TYR A 138 6.91 7.03 11.86
N TYR A 139 5.58 7.00 11.95
CA TYR A 139 4.80 7.79 12.90
C TYR A 139 3.97 6.89 13.83
N GLU A 140 3.70 7.37 15.05
CA GLU A 140 2.82 6.69 16.02
C GLU A 140 1.37 6.55 15.53
N SER A 141 0.94 7.43 14.61
CA SER A 141 -0.40 7.41 14.03
C SER A 141 -0.62 6.31 12.99
N CYS A 142 0.42 5.54 12.63
CA CYS A 142 0.31 4.43 11.70
C CYS A 142 -0.57 3.31 12.26
N THR A 143 -1.43 2.76 11.40
CA THR A 143 -2.38 1.70 11.77
C THR A 143 -1.66 0.37 12.07
N HIS A 144 -0.54 0.14 11.39
CA HIS A 144 0.23 -1.10 11.42
C HIS A 144 1.70 -0.79 11.73
N GLY A 145 2.41 -1.72 12.37
CA GLY A 145 3.83 -1.57 12.72
C GLY A 145 4.74 -1.81 11.52
N TYR A 146 4.39 -2.77 10.67
CA TYR A 146 5.12 -3.10 9.45
C TYR A 146 4.17 -3.33 8.27
N LEU A 147 4.65 -2.98 7.08
CA LEU A 147 4.04 -3.37 5.81
C LEU A 147 5.07 -4.15 4.99
N PHE A 148 4.63 -5.25 4.40
CA PHE A 148 5.45 -6.07 3.51
C PHE A 148 4.73 -6.24 2.19
N GLU A 149 5.47 -6.05 1.11
CA GLU A 149 4.93 -6.10 -0.22
C GLU A 149 5.72 -7.11 -1.05
N TYR A 150 5.05 -8.24 -1.31
CA TYR A 150 5.59 -9.37 -2.03
C TYR A 150 5.22 -9.29 -3.50
N PHE A 151 6.16 -9.71 -4.33
CA PHE A 151 6.00 -9.83 -5.76
C PHE A 151 6.44 -11.23 -6.17
N ALA A 152 5.51 -11.98 -6.77
CA ALA A 152 5.73 -13.36 -7.19
C ALA A 152 4.83 -13.69 -8.39
N ASP A 153 5.10 -14.81 -9.04
CA ASP A 153 4.15 -15.47 -9.93
C ASP A 153 3.00 -16.10 -9.12
N GLU A 154 2.00 -16.66 -9.82
CA GLU A 154 0.82 -17.25 -9.17
C GLU A 154 1.17 -18.36 -8.17
N GLN A 155 2.12 -19.25 -8.53
CA GLN A 155 2.54 -20.36 -7.68
C GLN A 155 3.26 -19.86 -6.42
N GLY A 156 4.23 -18.96 -6.57
CA GLY A 156 4.93 -18.36 -5.43
C GLY A 156 3.97 -17.55 -4.54
N MET A 157 2.98 -16.88 -5.13
CA MET A 157 1.96 -16.16 -4.37
C MET A 157 1.12 -17.10 -3.50
N GLU A 158 0.74 -18.26 -4.02
CA GLU A 158 0.01 -19.27 -3.25
C GLU A 158 0.83 -19.79 -2.06
N GLU A 159 2.13 -20.07 -2.26
CA GLU A 159 3.05 -20.51 -1.20
C GLU A 159 3.20 -19.45 -0.09
N ILE A 160 3.37 -18.18 -0.48
CA ILE A 160 3.46 -17.05 0.45
C ILE A 160 2.16 -16.94 1.26
N ILE A 161 1.01 -16.94 0.61
CA ILE A 161 -0.30 -16.84 1.28
C ILE A 161 -0.52 -18.00 2.24
N ASN A 162 -0.18 -19.23 1.85
CA ASN A 162 -0.36 -20.41 2.69
C ASN A 162 0.53 -20.36 3.94
N THR A 163 1.74 -19.82 3.82
CA THR A 163 2.62 -19.55 4.96
C THR A 163 2.03 -18.50 5.88
N LEU A 164 1.53 -17.39 5.31
CA LEU A 164 0.97 -16.27 6.07
C LEU A 164 -0.36 -16.61 6.76
N LYS A 165 -1.18 -17.51 6.21
CA LYS A 165 -2.43 -17.98 6.85
C LYS A 165 -2.19 -18.62 8.23
N GLN A 166 -0.99 -19.14 8.47
CA GLN A 166 -0.62 -19.73 9.76
C GLN A 166 -0.21 -18.68 10.79
N ARG A 167 -0.04 -17.41 10.38
CA ARG A 167 0.37 -16.31 11.26
C ARG A 167 -0.82 -15.43 11.59
N THR A 168 -1.05 -15.22 12.88
CA THR A 168 -2.08 -14.29 13.37
C THR A 168 -1.55 -12.85 13.33
N GLY A 169 -2.45 -11.87 13.48
CA GLY A 169 -2.05 -10.46 13.62
C GLY A 169 -1.69 -9.74 12.31
N THR A 170 -1.97 -10.36 11.16
CA THR A 170 -1.72 -9.80 9.84
C THR A 170 -3.00 -9.66 9.01
N GLU A 171 -3.08 -8.60 8.23
CA GLU A 171 -4.06 -8.43 7.15
C GLU A 171 -3.38 -8.61 5.80
N HIS A 172 -4.03 -9.31 4.87
CA HIS A 172 -3.46 -9.64 3.56
C HIS A 172 -4.35 -9.13 2.45
N ILE A 173 -3.75 -8.54 1.42
CA ILE A 173 -4.50 -8.06 0.28
C ILE A 173 -3.71 -8.25 -1.01
N ILE A 174 -4.32 -8.99 -1.95
CA ILE A 174 -3.78 -9.21 -3.29
C ILE A 174 -4.24 -8.06 -4.18
N TYR A 175 -3.29 -7.44 -4.87
CA TYR A 175 -3.49 -6.28 -5.70
C TYR A 175 -2.91 -6.50 -7.10
N LYS A 176 -3.51 -5.82 -8.08
CA LYS A 176 -2.93 -5.57 -9.40
C LYS A 176 -2.73 -4.07 -9.59
N ASP A 177 -1.69 -3.71 -10.33
CA ASP A 177 -1.43 -2.32 -10.67
C ASP A 177 -2.58 -1.78 -11.53
N CYS A 178 -3.12 -0.61 -11.16
CA CYS A 178 -4.02 0.11 -12.04
C CYS A 178 -3.20 0.93 -13.03
N LEU A 179 -3.44 0.71 -14.32
CA LEU A 179 -3.06 1.68 -15.34
C LEU A 179 -4.01 2.87 -15.24
N ALA A 180 -3.76 3.80 -14.31
CA ALA A 180 -4.41 5.10 -14.31
C ALA A 180 -3.83 5.91 -15.49
N PRO A 181 -4.60 6.21 -16.54
CA PRO A 181 -4.06 6.72 -17.79
C PRO A 181 -3.64 8.20 -17.76
N HIS A 182 -4.00 8.98 -16.72
CA HIS A 182 -3.94 10.44 -16.76
C HIS A 182 -3.39 11.15 -15.51
N ILE A 183 -2.33 10.60 -14.91
CA ILE A 183 -1.60 11.26 -13.81
C ILE A 183 -0.37 12.00 -14.34
#